data_AF-A0A173VUH8-F1
#
_entry.id   AF-A0A173VUH8-F1
#
_cell.length_a   1.000
_cell.length_b   1.000
_cell.length_c   1.000
_cell.angle_alpha   90.00
_cell.angle_beta   90.00
_cell.angle_gamma   90.00
#
_symmetry.space_group_name_H-M   'P 1'
#
loop_
_entity.id
_entity.type
_entity.pdbx_description
1 polymer ?
#
loop_
_entity_poly.entity_id
_entity_poly.type
_entity_poly.pdbx_seq_one_letter_code
_entity_poly.pdbx_strand_id
1 'polypeptide(L)'
;MTKLAKWHVEEILENFVLGGFPVKDDDRFLACSSILTSMIDTVEVDEPNKAFIFHTMSGSEYLCPFEDIRWTDRFAEFSKDNLERLNISRAFVDEAIKLAHEKESSFVAWLEKEIFNGDLFIEIGAGGILNVYFKYEDKVHRLSSQRHMGMFKDSYLYQLSGIVDFRHYEFIGGSVNTYHMSDSIKRLVVNNIGSRPVTIDNVVYKHGVTVTRITEENHPEGLISPDAFNGKSLLRDFMEGVDLLD
;
A
#
# COMPACT_ATOMS: atom_id res chain seq x y z
N MET A 1 5.39 9.50 22.10
CA MET A 1 5.21 9.99 20.72
C MET A 1 5.46 8.88 19.70
N THR A 2 4.50 8.61 18.82
CA THR A 2 4.59 7.58 17.76
C THR A 2 4.93 8.24 16.43
N LYS A 3 5.93 7.73 15.71
CA LYS A 3 6.26 8.23 14.37
C LYS A 3 5.38 7.56 13.32
N LEU A 4 4.74 8.35 12.46
CA LEU A 4 3.93 7.85 11.35
C LEU A 4 4.61 8.07 10.00
N ALA A 5 4.51 7.05 9.14
CA ALA A 5 4.80 7.14 7.72
C ALA A 5 3.51 7.15 6.91
N LYS A 6 3.59 7.67 5.68
CA LYS A 6 2.48 7.80 4.72
C LYS A 6 1.22 8.39 5.39
N TRP A 7 1.44 9.40 6.23
CA TRP A 7 0.40 9.99 7.05
C TRP A 7 -0.43 11.00 6.25
N HIS A 8 -1.67 11.24 6.67
CA HIS A 8 -2.59 12.18 6.04
C HIS A 8 -3.58 12.71 7.07
N VAL A 9 -4.19 13.86 6.78
CA VAL A 9 -5.27 14.41 7.61
C VAL A 9 -6.58 14.23 6.86
N GLU A 10 -7.56 13.62 7.52
CA GLU A 10 -8.91 13.41 6.99
C GLU A 10 -9.93 14.14 7.85
N GLU A 11 -11.01 14.62 7.22
CA GLU A 11 -12.16 15.19 7.91
C GLU A 11 -13.24 14.11 8.08
N ILE A 12 -13.66 13.88 9.32
CA ILE A 12 -14.73 12.94 9.69
C ILE A 12 -15.71 13.67 10.59
N LEU A 13 -16.96 13.77 10.14
CA LEU A 13 -18.06 14.40 10.89
C LEU A 13 -17.65 15.79 11.43
N GLU A 14 -17.12 16.65 10.56
CA GLU A 14 -16.66 18.02 10.86
C GLU A 14 -15.45 18.12 11.80
N ASN A 15 -14.79 17.01 12.10
CA ASN A 15 -13.57 16.96 12.91
C ASN A 15 -12.40 16.43 12.08
N PHE A 16 -11.17 16.81 12.45
CA PHE A 16 -9.98 16.31 11.77
C PHE A 16 -9.37 15.16 12.54
N VAL A 17 -8.96 14.12 11.81
CA VAL A 17 -8.24 12.96 12.34
C VAL A 17 -6.96 12.74 11.56
N LEU A 18 -5.97 12.14 12.21
CA LEU A 18 -4.72 11.74 11.59
C LEU A 18 -4.80 10.26 11.19
N GLY A 19 -4.52 9.97 9.93
CA GLY A 19 -4.34 8.61 9.44
C GLY A 19 -2.89 8.34 9.08
N GLY A 20 -2.42 7.10 9.22
CA GLY A 20 -1.05 6.74 8.82
C GLY A 20 -0.62 5.36 9.26
N PHE A 21 0.68 5.10 9.18
CA PHE A 21 1.29 3.81 9.53
C PHE A 21 2.43 4.02 10.54
N PRO A 22 2.40 3.38 11.72
CA PRO A 22 3.51 3.41 12.67
C PRO A 22 4.79 2.84 12.04
N VAL A 23 5.90 3.56 12.18
CA VAL A 23 7.19 3.16 11.60
C VAL A 23 7.84 1.99 12.35
N LYS A 24 7.50 1.82 13.63
CA LYS A 24 8.01 0.76 14.50
C LYS A 24 6.91 0.28 15.44
N ASP A 25 7.13 -0.89 16.02
CA ASP A 25 6.28 -1.39 17.11
C ASP A 25 6.38 -0.43 18.31
N ASP A 26 5.24 -0.21 18.95
CA ASP A 26 5.14 0.38 20.28
C ASP A 26 4.05 -0.33 21.10
N ASP A 27 3.82 0.15 22.33
CA ASP A 27 2.85 -0.47 23.25
C ASP A 27 1.41 -0.45 22.74
N ARG A 28 1.11 0.35 21.72
CA ARG A 28 -0.24 0.56 21.15
C ARG A 28 -0.39 -0.06 19.77
N PHE A 29 0.66 -0.02 18.96
CA PHE A 29 0.57 -0.38 17.55
C PHE A 29 1.72 -1.26 17.09
N LEU A 30 1.38 -2.21 16.20
CA LEU A 30 2.38 -2.90 15.40
C LEU A 30 2.83 -2.00 14.24
N ALA A 31 4.10 -2.07 13.90
CA ALA A 31 4.67 -1.40 12.73
C ALA A 31 3.85 -1.72 11.49
N CYS A 32 3.65 -0.71 10.64
CA CYS A 32 2.90 -0.81 9.39
C CYS A 32 1.42 -1.17 9.53
N SER A 33 0.84 -1.03 10.73
CA SER A 33 -0.61 -1.09 10.90
C SER A 33 -1.25 0.19 10.42
N SER A 34 -2.32 0.08 9.62
CA SER A 34 -3.12 1.27 9.31
C SER A 34 -3.81 1.72 10.60
N ILE A 35 -3.60 2.99 10.96
CA ILE A 35 -4.26 3.60 12.10
C ILE A 35 -5.02 4.85 11.66
N LEU A 36 -6.08 5.13 12.40
CA LEU A 36 -6.79 6.39 12.42
C LEU A 36 -6.86 6.85 13.87
N THR A 37 -6.45 8.08 14.15
CA THR A 37 -6.37 8.59 15.53
C THR A 37 -7.73 9.04 16.04
N SER A 38 -7.77 9.39 17.33
CA SER A 38 -8.82 10.30 17.83
C SER A 38 -8.67 11.69 17.18
N MET A 39 -9.65 12.56 17.41
CA MET A 39 -9.67 13.91 16.85
C MET A 39 -8.37 14.67 17.17
N ILE A 40 -7.86 15.40 16.19
CA ILE A 40 -6.73 16.31 16.34
C ILE A 40 -7.16 17.46 17.24
N ASP A 41 -6.38 17.72 18.29
CA ASP A 41 -6.54 18.84 19.22
C ASP A 41 -5.73 20.04 18.70
N THR A 42 -4.42 19.85 18.54
CA THR A 42 -3.50 20.87 18.03
C THR A 42 -2.44 20.25 17.13
N VAL A 43 -1.81 21.10 16.30
CA VAL A 43 -0.71 20.73 15.43
C VAL A 43 0.42 21.73 15.62
N GLU A 44 1.61 21.22 15.90
CA GLU A 44 2.84 21.99 15.98
C GLU A 44 3.73 21.70 14.77
N VAL A 45 4.50 22.71 14.34
CA VAL A 45 5.49 22.56 13.28
C VAL A 45 6.88 22.55 13.91
N ASP A 46 7.58 21.43 13.78
CA ASP A 46 8.99 21.28 14.13
C ASP A 46 9.83 21.59 12.87
N GLU A 47 10.08 22.88 12.64
CA GLU A 47 10.81 23.35 11.45
C GLU A 47 12.22 22.76 11.31
N PRO A 48 13.05 22.67 12.37
CA PRO A 48 14.38 22.08 12.28
C PRO A 48 14.36 20.62 11.82
N ASN A 49 13.38 19.83 12.27
CA ASN A 49 13.26 18.42 11.91
C ASN A 49 12.35 18.16 10.72
N LYS A 50 11.78 19.22 10.11
CA LYS A 50 10.85 19.13 8.98
C LYS A 50 9.73 18.13 9.26
N ALA A 51 9.01 18.35 10.37
CA ALA A 51 7.93 17.48 10.80
C ALA A 51 6.76 18.27 11.39
N PHE A 52 5.58 17.67 11.32
CA PHE A 52 4.42 18.06 12.12
C PHE A 52 4.36 17.18 13.37
N ILE A 53 3.97 17.78 14.50
CA ILE A 53 3.64 17.07 15.72
C ILE A 53 2.15 17.27 15.96
N PHE A 54 1.39 16.18 15.85
CA PHE A 54 -0.05 16.20 16.10
C PHE A 54 -0.34 15.78 17.53
N HIS A 55 -1.08 16.61 18.24
CA HIS A 55 -1.66 16.29 19.54
C HIS A 55 -3.12 15.94 19.31
N THR A 56 -3.57 14.84 19.92
CA THR A 56 -4.93 14.33 19.75
C THR A 56 -5.70 14.42 21.06
N MET A 57 -7.03 14.44 20.98
CA MET A 57 -7.91 14.59 22.13
C MET A 57 -7.80 13.44 23.15
N SER A 58 -7.27 12.29 22.75
CA SER A 58 -6.92 11.19 23.67
C SER A 58 -5.59 11.41 24.39
N GLY A 59 -4.94 12.57 24.24
CA GLY A 59 -3.62 12.86 24.81
C GLY A 59 -2.46 12.15 24.11
N SER A 60 -2.68 11.64 22.89
CA SER A 60 -1.65 10.94 22.12
C SER A 60 -0.93 11.88 21.16
N GLU A 61 0.39 11.71 21.04
CA GLU A 61 1.24 12.53 20.18
C GLU A 61 1.83 11.72 19.03
N TYR A 62 1.83 12.33 17.85
CA TYR A 62 2.30 11.71 16.61
C TYR A 62 3.30 12.60 15.87
N LEU A 63 4.50 12.05 15.62
CA LEU A 63 5.54 12.70 14.83
C LEU A 63 5.36 12.33 13.36
N CYS A 64 5.17 13.32 12.52
CA CYS A 64 4.79 13.18 11.12
C CYS A 64 5.77 13.95 10.23
N PRO A 65 6.87 13.32 9.76
CA PRO A 65 7.84 13.97 8.90
C PRO A 65 7.20 14.47 7.61
N PHE A 66 7.66 15.62 7.13
CA PHE A 66 7.21 16.24 5.89
C PHE A 66 7.32 15.30 4.69
N GLU A 67 8.46 14.63 4.55
CA GLU A 67 8.72 13.67 3.47
C GLU A 67 7.82 12.41 3.51
N ASP A 68 7.15 12.18 4.63
CA ASP A 68 6.29 11.01 4.86
C ASP A 68 4.80 11.33 4.69
N ILE A 69 4.43 12.56 4.32
CA ILE A 69 3.02 12.85 3.97
C ILE A 69 2.60 12.00 2.77
N ARG A 70 1.36 11.52 2.79
CA ARG A 70 0.81 10.69 1.72
C ARG A 70 0.64 11.51 0.43
N TRP A 71 1.56 11.31 -0.50
CA TRP A 71 1.69 12.10 -1.74
C TRP A 71 0.68 11.79 -2.87
N THR A 72 -0.12 10.72 -2.83
CA THR A 72 -1.07 10.45 -3.93
C THR A 72 -2.00 11.65 -4.18
N ASP A 73 -2.25 12.04 -5.42
CA ASP A 73 -2.97 13.28 -5.83
C ASP A 73 -4.16 13.60 -4.91
N ARG A 74 -5.04 12.61 -4.69
CA ARG A 74 -6.21 12.72 -3.80
C ARG A 74 -5.86 13.13 -2.35
N PHE A 75 -4.88 12.46 -1.75
CA PHE A 75 -4.52 12.69 -0.35
C PHE A 75 -3.62 13.91 -0.15
N ALA A 76 -2.83 14.30 -1.16
CA ALA A 76 -2.06 15.53 -1.12
C ALA A 76 -2.99 16.75 -1.12
N GLU A 77 -4.02 16.77 -1.96
CA GLU A 77 -5.02 17.84 -1.99
C GLU A 77 -5.84 17.89 -0.69
N PHE A 78 -6.37 16.76 -0.22
CA PHE A 78 -7.13 16.76 1.04
C PHE A 78 -6.30 17.14 2.26
N SER A 79 -5.07 16.60 2.37
CA SER A 79 -4.22 16.95 3.50
C SER A 79 -3.84 18.43 3.45
N LYS A 80 -3.67 19.00 2.26
CA LYS A 80 -3.42 20.43 2.10
C LYS A 80 -4.57 21.27 2.64
N ASP A 81 -5.79 21.04 2.16
CA ASP A 81 -6.96 21.79 2.58
C ASP A 81 -7.23 21.64 4.08
N ASN A 82 -7.08 20.42 4.60
CA ASN A 82 -7.31 20.14 6.02
C ASN A 82 -6.24 20.78 6.93
N LEU A 83 -4.97 20.77 6.53
CA LEU A 83 -3.90 21.42 7.28
C LEU A 83 -4.06 22.95 7.28
N GLU A 84 -4.46 23.56 6.16
CA GLU A 84 -4.76 24.99 6.11
C GLU A 84 -5.94 25.35 7.03
N ARG A 85 -6.98 24.51 7.10
CA ARG A 85 -8.11 24.66 8.04
C ARG A 85 -7.73 24.46 9.51
N LEU A 86 -6.64 23.72 9.76
CA LEU A 86 -6.00 23.59 11.07
C LEU A 86 -5.02 24.75 11.39
N ASN A 87 -5.06 25.84 10.61
CA ASN A 87 -4.20 27.02 10.74
C ASN A 87 -2.70 26.75 10.51
N ILE A 88 -2.34 25.70 9.78
CA ILE A 88 -0.96 25.48 9.34
C ILE A 88 -0.64 26.38 8.16
N SER A 89 0.52 27.06 8.23
CA SER A 89 0.99 27.89 7.13
C SER A 89 1.20 27.06 5.87
N ARG A 90 0.63 27.54 4.76
CA ARG A 90 0.76 26.94 3.43
C ARG A 90 2.22 26.70 3.01
N ALA A 91 3.16 27.52 3.49
CA ALA A 91 4.58 27.33 3.20
C ALA A 91 5.11 25.97 3.69
N PHE A 92 4.68 25.51 4.88
CA PHE A 92 5.09 24.20 5.40
C PHE A 92 4.38 23.06 4.69
N VAL A 93 3.12 23.24 4.30
CA VAL A 93 2.37 22.25 3.54
C VAL A 93 2.96 22.04 2.15
N ASP A 94 3.24 23.12 1.42
CA ASP A 94 3.86 23.07 0.10
C ASP A 94 5.29 22.46 0.19
N GLU A 95 6.04 22.75 1.25
CA GLU A 95 7.34 22.10 1.52
C GLU A 95 7.19 20.60 1.77
N ALA A 96 6.20 20.18 2.57
CA ALA A 96 5.94 18.77 2.84
C ALA A 96 5.57 17.98 1.59
N ILE A 97 4.68 18.52 0.76
CA ILE A 97 4.29 17.93 -0.52
C ILE A 97 5.51 17.79 -1.43
N LYS A 98 6.35 18.83 -1.52
CA LYS A 98 7.59 18.79 -2.32
C LYS A 98 8.53 17.67 -1.84
N LEU A 99 8.81 17.59 -0.54
CA LEU A 99 9.71 16.59 0.03
C LEU A 99 9.19 15.16 -0.17
N ALA A 100 7.88 14.94 -0.02
CA ALA A 100 7.28 13.63 -0.27
C ALA A 100 7.34 13.24 -1.76
N HIS A 101 7.14 14.19 -2.67
CA HIS A 101 7.32 13.96 -4.11
C HIS A 101 8.77 13.62 -4.47
N GLU A 102 9.75 14.33 -3.89
CA GLU A 102 11.18 14.06 -4.09
C GLU A 102 11.59 12.67 -3.56
N LYS A 103 11.08 12.28 -2.39
CA LYS A 103 11.30 10.95 -1.80
C LYS A 103 10.69 9.85 -2.67
N GLU A 104 9.45 10.01 -3.12
CA GLU A 104 8.78 9.05 -4.00
C GLU A 104 9.50 8.94 -5.35
N SER A 105 9.88 10.07 -5.96
CA SER A 105 10.60 10.08 -7.24
C SER A 105 11.95 9.37 -7.14
N SER A 106 12.68 9.60 -6.04
CA SER A 106 13.96 8.93 -5.77
C SER A 106 13.78 7.43 -5.58
N PHE A 107 12.70 7.02 -4.90
CA PHE A 107 12.36 5.61 -4.69
C PHE A 107 11.98 4.91 -6.00
N VAL A 108 11.15 5.55 -6.84
CA VAL A 108 10.78 5.02 -8.17
C VAL A 108 12.02 4.89 -9.06
N ALA A 109 12.89 5.89 -9.11
CA ALA A 109 14.13 5.85 -9.88
C ALA A 109 15.12 4.77 -9.38
N TRP A 110 15.07 4.43 -8.10
CA TRP A 110 15.79 3.28 -7.54
C TRP A 110 15.15 1.96 -7.99
N LEU A 111 13.82 1.81 -7.86
CA LEU A 111 13.11 0.62 -8.34
C LEU A 111 13.35 0.37 -9.84
N GLU A 112 13.37 1.41 -10.67
CA GLU A 112 13.67 1.30 -12.10
C GLU A 112 15.01 0.61 -12.38
N LYS A 113 15.96 0.64 -11.45
CA LYS A 113 17.27 -0.03 -11.57
C LYS A 113 17.28 -1.43 -10.96
N GLU A 114 16.53 -1.65 -9.89
CA GLU A 114 16.62 -2.87 -9.08
C GLU A 114 15.66 -3.98 -9.49
N ILE A 115 14.48 -3.62 -10.04
CA ILE A 115 13.48 -4.61 -10.47
C ILE A 115 13.47 -4.78 -12.00
N PHE A 116 12.93 -5.90 -12.49
CA PHE A 116 12.84 -6.23 -13.92
C PHE A 116 11.39 -6.19 -14.42
N ASN A 117 11.22 -6.12 -15.74
CA ASN A 117 9.88 -6.19 -16.36
C ASN A 117 9.15 -7.47 -15.92
N GLY A 118 7.89 -7.31 -15.50
CA GLY A 118 7.08 -8.39 -14.92
C GLY A 118 7.25 -8.57 -13.42
N ASP A 119 8.07 -7.77 -12.74
CA ASP A 119 8.12 -7.78 -11.27
C ASP A 119 6.96 -6.98 -10.69
N LEU A 120 6.28 -7.58 -9.72
CA LEU A 120 5.39 -6.89 -8.80
C LEU A 120 6.14 -6.65 -7.48
N PHE A 121 6.51 -5.40 -7.23
CA PHE A 121 7.11 -4.96 -5.98
C PHE A 121 6.02 -4.60 -4.97
N ILE A 122 6.11 -5.15 -3.75
CA ILE A 122 5.16 -4.90 -2.67
C ILE A 122 5.93 -4.44 -1.43
N GLU A 123 5.65 -3.23 -0.97
CA GLU A 123 6.04 -2.78 0.36
C GLU A 123 4.94 -3.16 1.36
N ILE A 124 5.29 -3.95 2.37
CA ILE A 124 4.33 -4.61 3.26
C ILE A 124 4.78 -4.54 4.72
N GLY A 125 3.83 -4.68 5.64
CA GLY A 125 4.10 -5.05 7.01
C GLY A 125 2.91 -5.80 7.62
N ALA A 126 2.95 -6.05 8.93
CA ALA A 126 1.99 -6.91 9.62
C ALA A 126 0.52 -6.45 9.45
N GLY A 127 0.29 -5.16 9.28
CA GLY A 127 -1.04 -4.59 9.10
C GLY A 127 -1.49 -4.39 7.65
N GLY A 128 -0.71 -4.84 6.66
CA GLY A 128 -1.12 -4.86 5.26
C GLY A 128 -0.08 -4.32 4.28
N ILE A 129 -0.54 -4.14 3.04
CA ILE A 129 0.26 -3.58 1.93
C ILE A 129 0.22 -2.06 1.98
N LEU A 130 1.40 -1.43 1.95
CA LEU A 130 1.55 0.03 1.92
C LEU A 130 1.64 0.57 0.50
N ASN A 131 2.48 -0.05 -0.33
CA ASN A 131 2.69 0.36 -1.71
C ASN A 131 2.88 -0.85 -2.62
N VAL A 132 2.38 -0.72 -3.85
CA VAL A 132 2.55 -1.71 -4.91
C VAL A 132 3.06 -1.00 -6.15
N TYR A 133 4.09 -1.57 -6.75
CA TYR A 133 4.64 -1.11 -8.02
C TYR A 133 4.80 -2.28 -8.97
N PHE A 134 4.58 -2.03 -10.25
CA PHE A 134 4.78 -3.02 -11.30
C PHE A 134 5.70 -2.45 -12.36
N LYS A 135 6.69 -3.24 -12.80
CA LYS A 135 7.59 -2.82 -13.87
C LYS A 135 7.15 -3.37 -15.23
N TYR A 136 6.96 -2.48 -16.18
CA TYR A 136 6.49 -2.77 -17.53
C TYR A 136 7.17 -1.81 -18.53
N GLU A 137 7.64 -2.33 -19.66
CA GLU A 137 8.36 -1.55 -20.69
C GLU A 137 9.46 -0.64 -20.11
N ASP A 138 10.23 -1.21 -19.17
CA ASP A 138 11.33 -0.56 -18.44
C ASP A 138 10.93 0.64 -17.57
N LYS A 139 9.63 0.85 -17.34
CA LYS A 139 9.09 1.87 -16.45
C LYS A 139 8.44 1.25 -15.22
N VAL A 140 8.57 1.93 -14.09
CA VAL A 140 7.91 1.53 -12.84
C VAL A 140 6.59 2.27 -12.69
N HIS A 141 5.52 1.51 -12.55
CA HIS A 141 4.16 2.01 -12.39
C HIS A 141 3.68 1.77 -10.97
N ARG A 142 3.31 2.82 -10.24
CA ARG A 142 2.64 2.69 -8.95
C ARG A 142 1.19 2.24 -9.18
N LEU A 143 0.78 1.17 -8.50
CA LEU A 143 -0.57 0.65 -8.57
C LEU A 143 -1.37 1.13 -7.36
N SER A 144 -2.52 1.75 -7.62
CA SER A 144 -3.44 2.16 -6.56
C SER A 144 -4.30 0.98 -6.13
N SER A 145 -4.55 0.89 -4.82
CA SER A 145 -5.49 -0.09 -4.27
C SER A 145 -6.93 0.35 -4.51
N GLN A 146 -7.77 -0.58 -4.95
CA GLN A 146 -9.22 -0.43 -5.04
C GLN A 146 -9.87 -1.56 -4.25
N ARG A 147 -10.78 -1.23 -3.33
CA ARG A 147 -11.56 -2.25 -2.63
C ARG A 147 -12.65 -2.75 -3.58
N HIS A 148 -12.62 -4.04 -3.87
CA HIS A 148 -13.68 -4.73 -4.59
C HIS A 148 -14.56 -5.47 -3.57
N MET A 149 -15.78 -4.97 -3.37
CA MET A 149 -16.75 -5.57 -2.47
C MET A 149 -17.38 -6.79 -3.16
N GLY A 150 -16.95 -7.97 -2.74
CA GLY A 150 -17.49 -9.23 -3.23
C GLY A 150 -18.79 -9.60 -2.51
N MET A 151 -19.57 -10.48 -3.12
CA MET A 151 -20.81 -11.01 -2.50
C MET A 151 -20.53 -11.80 -1.20
N PHE A 152 -19.33 -12.38 -1.06
CA PHE A 152 -18.97 -13.24 0.08
C PHE A 152 -17.76 -12.74 0.86
N LYS A 153 -16.77 -12.15 0.19
CA LYS A 153 -15.57 -11.61 0.82
C LYS A 153 -15.01 -10.47 -0.01
N ASP A 154 -14.61 -9.40 0.65
CA ASP A 154 -13.93 -8.28 0.01
C ASP A 154 -12.55 -8.70 -0.50
N SER A 155 -12.14 -8.09 -1.59
CA SER A 155 -10.79 -8.19 -2.12
C SER A 155 -10.23 -6.80 -2.41
N TYR A 156 -8.90 -6.72 -2.50
CA TYR A 156 -8.17 -5.49 -2.80
C TYR A 156 -7.47 -5.67 -4.13
N LEU A 157 -7.78 -4.79 -5.07
CA LEU A 157 -7.31 -4.80 -6.46
C LEU A 157 -6.20 -3.78 -6.66
N TYR A 158 -5.11 -4.22 -7.29
CA TYR A 158 -4.02 -3.40 -7.79
C TYR A 158 -3.88 -3.67 -9.28
N GLN A 159 -4.14 -2.65 -10.10
CA GLN A 159 -4.19 -2.82 -11.55
C GLN A 159 -3.49 -1.72 -12.33
N LEU A 160 -2.94 -2.14 -13.47
CA LEU A 160 -2.65 -1.30 -14.62
C LEU A 160 -3.47 -1.87 -15.78
N SER A 161 -4.49 -1.13 -16.22
CA SER A 161 -5.53 -1.64 -17.11
C SER A 161 -4.95 -2.31 -18.36
N GLY A 162 -5.34 -3.57 -18.59
CA GLY A 162 -4.88 -4.36 -19.73
C GLY A 162 -3.44 -4.88 -19.64
N ILE A 163 -2.76 -4.68 -18.51
CA ILE A 163 -1.34 -5.03 -18.35
C ILE A 163 -1.11 -5.92 -17.12
N VAL A 164 -1.59 -5.51 -15.94
CA VAL A 164 -1.43 -6.29 -14.69
C VAL A 164 -2.66 -6.15 -13.80
N ASP A 165 -3.02 -7.25 -13.15
CA ASP A 165 -4.10 -7.37 -12.17
C ASP A 165 -3.61 -8.28 -11.03
N PHE A 166 -3.46 -7.69 -9.84
CA PHE A 166 -3.15 -8.40 -8.61
C PHE A 166 -4.23 -8.14 -7.59
N ARG A 167 -4.75 -9.22 -6.99
CA ARG A 167 -5.79 -9.15 -5.98
C ARG A 167 -5.45 -10.01 -4.80
N HIS A 168 -5.82 -9.54 -3.62
CA HIS A 168 -5.72 -10.32 -2.40
C HIS A 168 -6.95 -10.13 -1.51
N TYR A 169 -7.19 -11.07 -0.61
CA TYR A 169 -8.22 -10.94 0.42
C TYR A 169 -7.77 -10.04 1.57
N GLU A 170 -8.64 -9.77 2.53
CA GLU A 170 -8.24 -9.06 3.75
C GLU A 170 -7.13 -9.79 4.53
N PHE A 171 -6.22 -9.01 5.12
CA PHE A 171 -5.17 -9.52 6.01
C PHE A 171 -5.77 -10.04 7.31
N ILE A 172 -5.34 -11.22 7.73
CA ILE A 172 -5.73 -11.84 9.00
C ILE A 172 -4.46 -12.26 9.73
N GLY A 173 -4.17 -11.59 10.86
CA GLY A 173 -3.05 -11.98 11.75
C GLY A 173 -1.67 -11.91 11.10
N GLY A 174 -1.43 -10.96 10.17
CA GLY A 174 -0.17 -10.86 9.43
C GLY A 174 -0.05 -11.84 8.26
N SER A 175 -1.14 -12.52 7.90
CA SER A 175 -1.22 -13.40 6.73
C SER A 175 -2.27 -12.90 5.74
N VAL A 176 -2.03 -13.13 4.46
CA VAL A 176 -2.97 -12.81 3.39
C VAL A 176 -2.92 -13.89 2.31
N ASN A 177 -4.06 -14.16 1.69
CA ASN A 177 -4.13 -15.04 0.54
C ASN A 177 -4.37 -14.22 -0.72
N THR A 178 -3.63 -14.56 -1.77
CA THR A 178 -3.83 -14.09 -3.12
C THR A 178 -5.20 -14.55 -3.60
N TYR A 179 -5.95 -13.61 -4.17
CA TYR A 179 -7.22 -13.90 -4.85
C TYR A 179 -6.96 -14.16 -6.33
N HIS A 180 -6.23 -13.24 -6.98
CA HIS A 180 -5.88 -13.31 -8.39
C HIS A 180 -4.49 -12.73 -8.63
N MET A 181 -3.76 -13.28 -9.59
CA MET A 181 -2.48 -12.75 -10.05
C MET A 181 -2.35 -12.98 -11.56
N SER A 182 -2.37 -11.90 -12.34
CA SER A 182 -2.26 -12.01 -13.80
C SER A 182 -0.90 -12.56 -14.24
N ASP A 183 -0.88 -13.34 -15.33
CA ASP A 183 0.32 -13.95 -15.91
C ASP A 183 1.46 -12.98 -16.23
N SER A 184 1.20 -11.68 -16.36
CA SER A 184 2.24 -10.67 -16.56
C SER A 184 3.17 -10.53 -15.34
N ILE A 185 2.73 -10.97 -14.16
CA ILE A 185 3.55 -11.01 -12.94
C ILE A 185 4.42 -12.27 -12.96
N LYS A 186 5.72 -12.07 -13.09
CA LYS A 186 6.73 -13.15 -13.17
C LYS A 186 7.41 -13.39 -11.84
N ARG A 187 7.57 -12.34 -11.04
CA ARG A 187 8.16 -12.41 -9.70
C ARG A 187 7.46 -11.44 -8.75
N LEU A 188 7.33 -11.87 -7.51
CA LEU A 188 7.00 -11.01 -6.39
C LEU A 188 8.29 -10.55 -5.72
N VAL A 189 8.49 -9.24 -5.65
CA VAL A 189 9.58 -8.60 -4.91
C VAL A 189 8.95 -7.96 -3.66
N VAL A 190 8.99 -8.68 -2.55
CA VAL A 190 8.34 -8.23 -1.31
C VAL A 190 9.37 -7.61 -0.40
N ASN A 191 9.19 -6.33 -0.08
CA ASN A 191 9.93 -5.61 0.94
C ASN A 191 9.08 -5.52 2.21
N ASN A 192 9.34 -6.42 3.17
CA ASN A 192 8.69 -6.34 4.47
C ASN A 192 9.44 -5.34 5.35
N ILE A 193 8.88 -4.14 5.48
CA ILE A 193 9.44 -3.06 6.29
C ILE A 193 9.00 -3.15 7.76
N GLY A 194 8.07 -4.04 8.09
CA GLY A 194 7.63 -4.32 9.44
C GLY A 194 8.64 -5.16 10.24
N SER A 195 8.45 -5.19 11.57
CA SER A 195 9.26 -5.99 12.50
C SER A 195 8.86 -7.48 12.53
N ARG A 196 7.62 -7.79 12.11
CA ARG A 196 7.04 -9.13 12.13
C ARG A 196 7.05 -9.76 10.74
N PRO A 197 7.26 -11.08 10.63
CA PRO A 197 7.07 -11.77 9.36
C PRO A 197 5.63 -11.60 8.86
N VAL A 198 5.48 -11.51 7.54
CA VAL A 198 4.19 -11.49 6.86
C VAL A 198 4.11 -12.73 5.97
N THR A 199 2.95 -13.38 5.94
CA THR A 199 2.74 -14.54 5.07
C THR A 199 1.84 -14.14 3.91
N ILE A 200 2.29 -14.39 2.68
CA ILE A 200 1.45 -14.32 1.48
C ILE A 200 1.31 -15.75 0.96
N ASP A 201 0.08 -16.25 0.93
CA ASP A 201 -0.23 -17.65 0.62
C ASP A 201 0.54 -18.62 1.54
N ASN A 202 1.47 -19.39 0.98
CA ASN A 202 2.29 -20.37 1.71
C ASN A 202 3.73 -19.87 1.95
N VAL A 203 4.03 -18.60 1.63
CA VAL A 203 5.39 -18.05 1.66
C VAL A 203 5.52 -17.03 2.78
N VAL A 204 6.56 -17.19 3.62
CA VAL A 204 6.85 -16.30 4.75
C VAL A 204 7.92 -15.28 4.37
N TYR A 205 7.57 -14.00 4.47
CA TYR A 205 8.41 -12.85 4.18
C TYR A 205 8.90 -12.22 5.49
N LYS A 206 10.17 -12.44 5.82
CA LYS A 206 10.84 -11.79 6.96
C LYS A 206 11.18 -10.34 6.63
N HIS A 207 11.55 -9.57 7.65
CA HIS A 207 12.02 -8.19 7.48
C HIS A 207 13.09 -8.07 6.39
N GLY A 208 12.93 -7.10 5.50
CA GLY A 208 13.78 -6.84 4.34
C GLY A 208 13.18 -7.31 3.00
N VAL A 209 14.02 -7.33 1.96
CA VAL A 209 13.61 -7.66 0.59
C VAL A 209 13.76 -9.16 0.33
N THR A 210 12.71 -9.78 -0.17
CA THR A 210 12.70 -11.17 -0.66
C THR A 210 12.14 -11.20 -2.08
N VAL A 211 12.76 -11.98 -2.95
CA VAL A 211 12.32 -12.18 -4.33
C VAL A 211 11.82 -13.60 -4.50
N THR A 212 10.56 -13.76 -4.89
CA THR A 212 9.92 -15.05 -5.13
C THR A 212 9.50 -15.13 -6.59
N ARG A 213 9.96 -16.16 -7.32
CA ARG A 213 9.46 -16.45 -8.67
C ARG A 213 8.06 -17.03 -8.57
N ILE A 214 7.13 -16.56 -9.42
CA ILE A 214 5.76 -17.07 -9.40
C ILE A 214 5.70 -18.47 -10.03
N THR A 215 5.10 -19.41 -9.30
CA THR A 215 4.69 -20.73 -9.76
C THR A 215 3.29 -21.03 -9.20
N GLU A 216 2.55 -21.94 -9.81
CA GLU A 216 1.23 -22.31 -9.27
C GLU A 216 1.30 -22.97 -7.89
N GLU A 217 2.44 -23.60 -7.57
CA GLU A 217 2.68 -24.24 -6.27
C GLU A 217 2.83 -23.23 -5.12
N ASN A 218 3.50 -22.09 -5.36
CA ASN A 218 3.77 -21.11 -4.30
C ASN A 218 2.74 -19.99 -4.21
N HIS A 219 2.04 -19.69 -5.29
CA HIS A 219 0.97 -18.70 -5.36
C HIS A 219 -0.24 -19.29 -6.10
N PRO A 220 -0.98 -20.22 -5.46
CA PRO A 220 -2.17 -20.82 -6.06
C PRO A 220 -3.27 -19.76 -6.21
N GLU A 221 -3.97 -19.76 -7.35
CA GLU A 221 -5.09 -18.85 -7.57
C GLU A 221 -6.29 -19.23 -6.68
N GLY A 222 -6.90 -18.23 -6.06
CA GLY A 222 -7.92 -18.43 -5.03
C GLY A 222 -9.28 -18.82 -5.60
N LEU A 223 -9.72 -18.21 -6.71
CA LEU A 223 -11.01 -18.48 -7.37
C LEU A 223 -11.04 -17.87 -8.79
N ILE A 224 -11.87 -18.44 -9.66
CA ILE A 224 -12.15 -17.92 -11.00
C ILE A 224 -12.99 -16.64 -10.89
N SER A 225 -12.42 -15.53 -11.34
CA SER A 225 -13.11 -14.24 -11.44
C SER A 225 -13.35 -13.93 -12.93
N PRO A 226 -14.60 -13.88 -13.43
CA PRO A 226 -14.89 -13.55 -14.82
C PRO A 226 -14.49 -12.10 -15.19
N ASP A 227 -14.22 -11.27 -14.18
CA ASP A 227 -13.77 -9.89 -14.23
C ASP A 227 -12.25 -9.72 -14.00
N ALA A 228 -11.48 -10.81 -13.85
CA ALA A 228 -10.02 -10.74 -13.72
C ALA A 228 -9.34 -10.62 -15.09
N PHE A 229 -8.36 -9.71 -15.20
CA PHE A 229 -7.52 -9.62 -16.39
C PHE A 229 -6.67 -10.89 -16.57
N ASN A 230 -6.71 -11.47 -17.78
CA ASN A 230 -6.15 -12.79 -18.10
C ASN A 230 -6.63 -13.92 -17.17
N GLY A 231 -7.82 -13.79 -16.56
CA GLY A 231 -8.37 -14.81 -15.65
C GLY A 231 -8.19 -16.20 -16.25
N LYS A 232 -7.44 -17.06 -15.55
CA LYS A 232 -7.20 -18.44 -15.97
C LYS A 232 -8.54 -19.14 -15.96
N SER A 233 -9.17 -19.14 -17.13
CA SER A 233 -10.52 -19.61 -17.30
C SER A 233 -10.49 -21.13 -17.33
N LEU A 234 -11.27 -21.78 -16.46
CA LEU A 234 -11.66 -23.18 -16.68
C LEU A 234 -12.32 -23.37 -18.06
N LEU A 235 -12.75 -22.32 -18.78
CA LEU A 235 -13.19 -22.47 -20.16
C LEU A 235 -12.06 -22.85 -21.12
N ARG A 236 -10.78 -22.57 -20.82
CA ARG A 236 -9.69 -23.07 -21.67
C ARG A 236 -9.57 -24.59 -21.55
N ASP A 237 -9.58 -25.13 -20.34
CA ASP A 237 -9.58 -26.59 -20.12
C ASP A 237 -10.90 -27.25 -20.56
N PHE A 238 -12.04 -26.56 -20.42
CA PHE A 238 -13.32 -27.05 -20.92
C PHE A 238 -13.40 -27.02 -22.45
N MET A 239 -12.80 -26.03 -23.12
CA MET A 239 -12.74 -25.96 -24.58
C MET A 239 -11.69 -26.92 -25.18
N GLU A 240 -10.53 -27.08 -24.54
CA GLU A 240 -9.53 -28.10 -24.94
C GLU A 240 -10.04 -29.53 -24.70
N GLY A 241 -10.94 -29.73 -23.72
CA GLY A 241 -11.66 -30.99 -23.52
C GLY A 241 -12.81 -31.25 -24.50
N VAL A 242 -13.28 -30.22 -25.22
CA VAL A 242 -14.34 -30.35 -26.25
C VAL A 242 -13.74 -30.66 -27.63
N ASP A 243 -12.53 -30.19 -27.94
CA ASP A 243 -11.80 -30.52 -29.17
C ASP A 243 -11.28 -31.97 -29.21
N LEU A 244 -11.45 -32.75 -28.12
CA LEU A 244 -11.12 -34.17 -28.03
C LEU A 244 -12.34 -35.11 -28.17
N LEU A 245 -13.51 -34.56 -28.53
CA LEU A 245 -14.76 -35.31 -28.71
C LEU A 245 -15.34 -35.28 -30.14
N ASP A 246 -14.55 -34.86 -31.14
CA ASP A 246 -14.86 -35.05 -32.56
C ASP A 246 -14.04 -36.19 -33.20
#